data_AF-A0A1Y2FUI1-F1
#
_entry.id   AF-A0A1Y2FUI1-F1
#
_cell.length_a   1.000
_cell.length_b   1.000
_cell.length_c   1.000
_cell.angle_alpha   90.00
_cell.angle_beta   90.00
_cell.angle_gamma   90.00
#
_symmetry.space_group_name_H-M   'P 1'
#
loop_
_entity.id
_entity.type
_entity.pdbx_description
1 polymer ?
#
loop_
_entity_poly.entity_id
_entity_poly.type
_entity_poly.pdbx_seq_one_letter_code
_entity_poly.pdbx_strand_id
1 'polypeptide(L)'
;KKIRDVQRLLAKEDLPADVRIEQERKLASLQHEKQVTARQQQEDKMQQKYKMVKFFEERKAVRRLKQAKKKLKAALNNTQLSPDEQEAERVRWSEEVRKVTVDLSYIENYPATEKYISLYKEEASGTDTGERRAELWKLAEQGL
;
A
#
# COMPACT_ATOMS: atom_id res chain seq x y z
N LYS A 1 -24.85 -14.89 13.94
CA LYS A 1 -26.06 -15.67 14.29
C LYS A 1 -26.87 -15.96 13.01
N LYS A 2 -27.37 -14.92 12.32
CA LYS A 2 -28.15 -14.97 11.07
C LYS A 2 -27.68 -15.96 9.98
N ILE A 3 -26.41 -15.98 9.58
CA ILE A 3 -25.88 -16.92 8.56
C ILE A 3 -26.11 -18.39 8.95
N ARG A 4 -25.78 -18.74 10.20
CA ARG A 4 -25.93 -20.12 10.70
C ARG A 4 -27.39 -20.54 10.75
N ASP A 5 -28.28 -19.61 11.08
CA ASP A 5 -29.72 -19.87 11.15
C ASP A 5 -30.30 -20.13 9.75
N VAL A 6 -29.88 -19.36 8.73
CA VAL A 6 -30.26 -19.57 7.32
C VAL A 6 -29.70 -20.90 6.78
N GLN A 7 -28.43 -21.23 7.09
CA GLN A 7 -27.85 -22.53 6.72
C GLN A 7 -28.61 -23.71 7.33
N ARG A 8 -29.00 -23.60 8.61
CA ARG A 8 -29.83 -24.61 9.29
C ARG A 8 -31.21 -24.75 8.66
N LEU A 9 -31.80 -23.64 8.20
CA LEU A 9 -33.09 -23.66 7.50
C LEU A 9 -32.98 -24.35 6.14
N LEU A 10 -31.93 -24.04 5.36
CA LEU A 10 -31.67 -24.65 4.05
C LEU A 10 -31.33 -26.15 4.13
N ALA A 11 -30.83 -26.62 5.27
CA ALA A 11 -30.53 -28.03 5.53
C ALA A 11 -31.78 -28.89 5.78
N LYS A 12 -32.99 -28.31 5.87
CA LYS A 12 -34.24 -29.06 5.96
C LYS A 12 -34.65 -29.60 4.59
N GLU A 13 -35.14 -30.83 4.56
CA GLU A 13 -35.57 -31.50 3.31
C GLU A 13 -36.91 -30.95 2.81
N ASP A 14 -37.88 -30.69 3.71
CA ASP A 14 -39.24 -30.22 3.39
C ASP A 14 -39.36 -28.69 3.20
N LEU A 15 -38.47 -28.09 2.42
CA LEU A 15 -38.55 -26.66 2.10
C LEU A 15 -39.16 -26.42 0.71
N PRO A 16 -40.22 -25.60 0.59
CA PRO A 16 -40.75 -25.20 -0.71
C PRO A 16 -39.67 -24.58 -1.59
N ALA A 17 -39.70 -24.86 -2.90
CA ALA A 17 -38.66 -24.43 -3.85
C ALA A 17 -38.46 -22.91 -3.87
N ASP A 18 -39.55 -22.14 -3.83
CA ASP A 18 -39.50 -20.67 -3.80
C ASP A 18 -38.77 -20.13 -2.56
N VAL A 19 -39.12 -20.67 -1.39
CA VAL A 19 -38.47 -20.33 -0.12
C VAL A 19 -36.99 -20.73 -0.14
N ARG A 20 -36.63 -21.88 -0.71
CA ARG A 20 -35.23 -22.32 -0.83
C ARG A 20 -34.41 -21.32 -1.65
N ILE A 21 -34.90 -20.90 -2.82
CA ILE A 21 -34.23 -19.92 -3.68
C ILE A 21 -34.05 -18.58 -2.95
N GLU A 22 -35.07 -18.11 -2.25
CA GLU A 22 -35.00 -16.87 -1.47
C GLU A 22 -33.93 -16.96 -0.36
N GLN A 23 -33.91 -18.07 0.40
CA GLN A 23 -32.95 -18.26 1.48
C GLN A 23 -31.51 -18.44 0.96
N GLU A 24 -31.31 -19.06 -0.21
CA GLU A 24 -29.99 -19.15 -0.86
C GLU A 24 -29.47 -17.78 -1.28
N ARG A 25 -30.32 -16.95 -1.91
CA ARG A 25 -29.97 -15.55 -2.23
C ARG A 25 -29.63 -14.75 -0.99
N LYS A 26 -30.43 -14.91 0.07
CA LYS A 26 -30.18 -14.27 1.36
C LYS A 26 -28.87 -14.74 1.99
N LEU A 27 -28.57 -16.05 1.91
CA LEU A 27 -27.33 -16.61 2.42
C LEU A 27 -26.13 -16.02 1.68
N ALA A 28 -26.18 -15.95 0.35
CA ALA A 28 -25.12 -15.37 -0.47
C ALA A 28 -24.89 -13.88 -0.11
N SER A 29 -25.97 -13.11 0.04
CA SER A 29 -25.89 -11.70 0.45
C SER A 29 -25.24 -11.55 1.84
N LEU A 30 -25.66 -12.36 2.82
CA LEU A 30 -25.10 -12.30 4.18
C LEU A 30 -23.63 -12.75 4.23
N GLN A 31 -23.25 -13.74 3.41
CA GLN A 31 -21.86 -14.17 3.29
C GLN A 31 -20.98 -13.08 2.69
N HIS A 32 -21.46 -12.39 1.65
CA HIS A 32 -20.78 -11.25 1.05
C HIS A 32 -20.61 -10.11 2.07
N GLU A 33 -21.67 -9.72 2.77
CA GLU A 33 -21.63 -8.69 3.82
C GLU A 33 -20.63 -9.04 4.93
N LYS A 34 -20.57 -10.32 5.32
CA LYS A 34 -19.57 -10.81 6.29
C LYS A 34 -18.14 -10.65 5.77
N GLN A 35 -17.88 -10.98 4.50
CA GLN A 35 -16.55 -10.84 3.90
C GLN A 35 -16.13 -9.37 3.82
N VAL A 36 -17.02 -8.49 3.35
CA VAL A 36 -16.78 -7.04 3.28
C VAL A 36 -16.48 -6.49 4.67
N THR A 37 -17.30 -6.85 5.67
CA THR A 37 -17.09 -6.40 7.06
C THR A 37 -15.77 -6.91 7.63
N ALA A 38 -15.43 -8.18 7.40
CA ALA A 38 -14.16 -8.74 7.86
C ALA A 38 -12.96 -8.05 7.22
N ARG A 39 -13.05 -7.73 5.93
CA ARG A 39 -12.04 -6.94 5.21
C ARG A 39 -11.91 -5.54 5.80
N GLN A 40 -13.02 -4.82 5.99
CA GLN A 40 -13.00 -3.48 6.59
C GLN A 40 -12.36 -3.49 7.98
N GLN A 41 -12.72 -4.45 8.83
CA GLN A 41 -12.12 -4.59 10.16
C GLN A 41 -10.61 -4.84 10.10
N GLN A 42 -10.15 -5.61 9.10
CA GLN A 42 -8.72 -5.82 8.88
C GLN A 42 -8.02 -4.55 8.42
N GLU A 43 -8.61 -3.81 7.47
CA GLU A 43 -8.10 -2.52 6.99
C GLU A 43 -8.00 -1.51 8.14
N ASP A 44 -9.06 -1.36 8.95
CA ASP A 44 -9.08 -0.47 10.11
C ASP A 44 -7.98 -0.83 11.12
N LYS A 45 -7.80 -2.13 11.39
CA LYS A 45 -6.77 -2.64 12.29
C LYS A 45 -5.37 -2.31 11.77
N MET A 46 -5.11 -2.53 10.48
CA MET A 46 -3.80 -2.23 9.88
C MET A 46 -3.54 -0.73 9.83
N GLN A 47 -4.55 0.05 9.46
CA GLN A 47 -4.48 1.52 9.47
C GLN A 47 -4.13 2.01 10.87
N GLN A 48 -4.85 1.62 11.92
CA GLN A 48 -4.54 2.04 13.28
C GLN A 48 -3.13 1.63 13.71
N LYS A 49 -2.71 0.41 13.38
CA LYS A 49 -1.39 -0.12 13.76
C LYS A 49 -0.23 0.59 13.07
N TYR A 50 -0.37 0.94 11.80
CA TYR A 50 0.72 1.45 10.97
C TYR A 50 0.59 2.94 10.61
N LYS A 51 -0.52 3.61 10.94
CA LYS A 51 -0.76 5.04 10.65
C LYS A 51 0.42 5.92 11.05
N MET A 52 0.96 5.74 12.26
CA MET A 52 2.06 6.57 12.74
C MET A 52 3.36 6.27 12.02
N VAL A 53 3.67 4.99 11.76
CA VAL A 53 4.87 4.60 11.01
C VAL A 53 4.81 5.19 9.60
N LYS A 54 3.71 4.99 8.88
CA LYS A 54 3.48 5.56 7.54
C LYS A 54 3.61 7.08 7.57
N PHE A 55 2.99 7.77 8.53
CA PHE A 55 3.07 9.23 8.67
C PHE A 55 4.51 9.74 8.86
N PHE A 56 5.32 9.09 9.69
CA PHE A 56 6.71 9.50 9.88
C PHE A 56 7.56 9.25 8.64
N GLU A 57 7.35 8.13 7.95
CA GLU A 57 8.04 7.83 6.70
C GLU A 57 7.62 8.79 5.57
N GLU A 58 6.33 9.08 5.45
CA GLU A 58 5.78 10.05 4.49
C GLU A 58 6.39 11.44 4.73
N ARG A 59 6.39 11.93 5.97
CA ARG A 59 7.04 13.21 6.33
C ARG A 59 8.53 13.20 6.02
N LYS A 60 9.22 12.06 6.20
CA LYS A 60 10.63 11.93 5.85
C LYS A 60 10.83 12.00 4.34
N ALA A 61 10.01 11.28 3.57
CA ALA A 61 10.03 11.25 2.11
C ALA A 61 9.71 12.63 1.52
N VAL A 62 8.66 13.31 1.99
CA VAL A 62 8.31 14.68 1.58
C VAL A 62 9.47 15.67 1.81
N ARG A 63 10.12 15.60 2.98
CA ARG A 63 11.30 16.45 3.26
C ARG A 63 12.46 16.13 2.31
N ARG A 64 12.75 14.85 2.07
CA ARG A 64 13.79 14.43 1.11
C ARG A 64 13.47 14.90 -0.30
N LEU A 65 12.23 14.76 -0.76
CA LEU A 65 11.80 15.21 -2.08
C LEU A 65 12.00 16.71 -2.24
N LYS A 66 11.59 17.50 -1.24
CA LYS A 66 11.79 18.96 -1.24
C LYS A 66 13.28 19.33 -1.32
N GLN A 67 14.13 18.63 -0.57
CA GLN A 67 15.59 18.84 -0.60
C GLN A 67 16.18 18.44 -1.96
N ALA A 68 15.83 17.28 -2.50
CA ALA A 68 16.30 16.78 -3.78
C ALA A 68 15.90 17.71 -4.93
N LYS A 69 14.64 18.17 -4.96
CA LYS A 69 14.18 19.18 -5.94
C LYS A 69 14.93 20.50 -5.82
N LYS A 70 15.20 20.98 -4.60
CA LYS A 70 16.01 22.20 -4.38
C LYS A 70 17.43 22.03 -4.92
N LYS A 71 18.05 20.88 -4.67
CA LYS A 71 19.41 20.59 -5.14
C LYS A 71 19.48 20.37 -6.65
N LEU A 72 18.50 19.70 -7.24
CA LEU A 72 18.37 19.58 -8.70
C LEU A 72 18.28 20.97 -9.35
N LYS A 73 17.46 21.87 -8.79
CA LYS A 73 17.39 23.26 -9.24
C LYS A 73 18.73 23.98 -9.07
N ALA A 74 19.45 23.77 -7.97
CA ALA A 74 20.76 24.36 -7.77
C ALA A 74 21.77 23.85 -8.81
N ALA A 75 21.81 22.55 -9.07
CA ALA A 75 22.68 21.93 -10.08
C ALA A 75 22.42 22.50 -11.49
N LEU A 76 21.15 22.73 -11.84
CA LEU A 76 20.76 23.37 -13.12
C LEU A 76 21.25 24.81 -13.28
N ASN A 77 21.42 25.55 -12.17
CA ASN A 77 21.77 26.97 -12.19
C ASN A 77 23.22 27.23 -11.74
N ASN A 78 23.99 26.19 -11.39
CA ASN A 78 25.35 26.35 -10.89
C ASN A 78 26.32 26.58 -12.05
N THR A 79 26.78 27.82 -12.22
CA THR A 79 27.71 28.23 -13.28
C THR A 79 29.19 28.10 -12.89
N GLN A 80 29.47 27.65 -11.66
CA GLN A 80 30.84 27.53 -11.14
C GLN A 80 31.46 26.14 -11.37
N LEU A 81 30.64 25.15 -11.70
CA LEU A 81 31.08 23.78 -11.98
C LEU A 81 31.44 23.61 -13.46
N SER A 82 32.32 22.66 -13.76
CA SER A 82 32.51 22.21 -15.14
C SER A 82 31.23 21.58 -15.69
N PRO A 83 31.02 21.56 -17.03
CA PRO A 83 29.84 20.96 -17.65
C PRO A 83 29.60 19.50 -17.21
N ASP A 84 30.67 18.71 -17.05
CA ASP A 84 30.60 17.30 -16.66
C ASP A 84 30.18 17.13 -15.20
N GLU A 85 30.72 17.94 -14.28
CA GLU A 85 30.31 17.94 -12.88
C GLU A 85 28.85 18.38 -12.72
N GLN A 86 28.43 19.36 -13.52
CA GLN A 86 27.07 19.84 -13.53
C GLN A 86 26.09 18.76 -14.00
N GLU A 87 26.44 18.00 -15.04
CA GLU A 87 25.64 16.85 -15.51
C GLU A 87 25.58 15.74 -14.47
N ALA A 88 26.71 15.39 -13.84
CA ALA A 88 26.75 14.38 -12.79
C ALA A 88 25.84 14.75 -11.60
N GLU A 89 25.85 16.01 -11.16
CA GLU A 89 24.93 16.48 -10.12
C GLU A 89 23.47 16.45 -10.58
N ARG A 90 23.18 16.84 -11.83
CA ARG A 90 21.82 16.78 -12.38
C ARG A 90 21.28 15.35 -12.38
N VAL A 91 22.05 14.39 -12.91
CA VAL A 91 21.66 12.98 -12.95
C VAL A 91 21.40 12.46 -11.54
N ARG A 92 22.35 12.69 -10.63
CA ARG A 92 22.23 12.27 -9.23
C ARG A 92 20.97 12.80 -8.55
N TRP A 93 20.69 14.10 -8.66
CA TRP A 93 19.52 14.69 -8.00
C TRP A 93 18.21 14.35 -8.72
N SER A 94 18.23 14.12 -10.03
CA SER A 94 17.09 13.61 -10.80
C SER A 94 16.71 12.19 -10.38
N GLU A 95 17.70 11.30 -10.24
CA GLU A 95 17.52 9.94 -9.74
C GLU A 95 16.99 9.93 -8.30
N GLU A 96 17.52 10.78 -7.42
CA GLU A 96 17.01 10.90 -6.04
C GLU A 96 15.56 11.41 -6.03
N VAL A 97 15.20 12.37 -6.88
CA VAL A 97 13.80 12.82 -7.01
C VAL A 97 12.90 11.68 -7.47
N ARG A 98 13.31 10.91 -8.49
CA ARG A 98 12.56 9.73 -8.96
C ARG A 98 12.37 8.74 -7.82
N LYS A 99 13.46 8.32 -7.17
CA LYS A 99 13.44 7.34 -6.08
C LYS A 99 12.51 7.75 -4.95
N VAL A 100 12.61 8.98 -4.46
CA VAL A 100 11.77 9.45 -3.36
C VAL A 100 10.30 9.61 -3.79
N THR A 101 10.04 9.84 -5.07
CA THR A 101 8.68 9.85 -5.62
C THR A 101 8.08 8.44 -5.60
N VAL A 102 8.87 7.41 -5.96
CA VAL A 102 8.46 6.01 -5.80
C VAL A 102 8.24 5.66 -4.33
N ASP A 103 9.13 6.11 -3.43
CA ASP A 103 8.96 5.90 -1.98
C ASP A 103 7.63 6.47 -1.46
N LEU A 104 7.21 7.65 -1.94
CA LEU A 104 5.91 8.24 -1.59
C LEU A 104 4.75 7.41 -2.14
N SER A 105 4.81 7.01 -3.42
CA SER A 105 3.78 6.16 -4.04
C SER A 105 3.64 4.83 -3.29
N TYR A 106 4.76 4.22 -2.87
CA TYR A 106 4.76 3.01 -2.06
C TYR A 106 4.05 3.21 -0.72
N ILE A 107 4.29 4.33 -0.03
CA ILE A 107 3.65 4.61 1.26
C ILE A 107 2.15 4.85 1.06
N GLU A 108 1.77 5.65 0.09
CA GLU A 108 0.37 6.03 -0.17
C GLU A 108 -0.46 4.84 -0.63
N ASN A 109 0.05 4.07 -1.60
CA ASN A 109 -0.67 2.98 -2.25
C ASN A 109 -0.42 1.60 -1.63
N TYR A 110 0.20 1.53 -0.44
CA TYR A 110 0.44 0.26 0.24
C TYR A 110 -0.87 -0.50 0.53
N PRO A 111 -0.96 -1.83 0.28
CA PRO A 111 -2.17 -2.61 0.51
C PRO A 111 -2.72 -2.46 1.94
N ALA A 112 -3.97 -2.01 2.07
CA ALA A 112 -4.58 -1.68 3.37
C ALA A 112 -4.83 -2.90 4.27
N THR A 113 -4.93 -4.10 3.69
CA THR A 113 -5.14 -5.36 4.42
C THR A 113 -3.84 -6.03 4.86
N GLU A 114 -2.69 -5.59 4.36
CA GLU A 114 -1.39 -6.21 4.62
C GLU A 114 -0.60 -5.49 5.71
N LYS A 115 0.35 -6.21 6.32
CA LYS A 115 1.31 -5.63 7.26
C LYS A 115 2.21 -4.66 6.49
N TYR A 116 2.31 -3.42 6.95
CA TYR A 116 3.23 -2.44 6.38
C TYR A 116 4.70 -2.84 6.58
N ILE A 117 5.49 -2.76 5.51
CA ILE A 117 6.95 -2.97 5.54
C ILE A 117 7.64 -1.62 5.36
N SER A 118 8.41 -1.23 6.37
CA SER A 118 9.09 0.08 6.43
C SER A 118 10.22 0.19 5.40
N LEU A 119 10.28 1.34 4.72
CA LEU A 119 11.33 1.64 3.73
C LEU A 119 12.63 2.09 4.41
N TYR A 120 12.53 2.81 5.54
CA TYR A 120 13.67 3.49 6.16
C TYR A 120 14.20 2.80 7.41
N LYS A 121 13.68 1.62 7.76
CA LYS A 121 14.23 0.77 8.80
C LYS A 121 15.24 -0.20 8.17
N GLU A 122 16.41 -0.30 8.79
CA GLU A 122 17.40 -1.33 8.46
C GLU A 122 16.84 -2.69 8.88
N GLU A 123 16.39 -3.47 7.91
CA GLU A 123 16.14 -4.89 8.05
C GLU A 123 17.30 -5.61 7.37
N ALA A 124 17.71 -6.77 7.90
CA ALA A 124 18.81 -7.54 7.32
C ALA A 124 18.49 -7.89 5.86
N SER A 125 19.39 -7.54 4.95
CA SER A 125 19.34 -7.93 3.54
C SER A 125 19.31 -9.46 3.41
N GLY A 126 18.37 -10.01 2.63
CA GLY A 126 18.22 -11.46 2.45
C GLY A 126 17.10 -12.11 3.28
N THR A 127 16.22 -11.31 3.89
CA THR A 127 14.99 -11.81 4.53
C THR A 127 13.82 -11.75 3.54
N ASP A 128 12.86 -12.68 3.66
CA ASP A 128 11.60 -12.70 2.90
C ASP A 128 10.85 -11.35 2.92
N THR A 129 10.95 -10.64 4.06
CA THR A 129 10.39 -9.28 4.20
C THR A 129 11.07 -8.25 3.31
N GLY A 130 12.39 -8.37 3.11
CA GLY A 130 13.17 -7.49 2.24
C GLY A 130 12.86 -7.70 0.75
N GLU A 131 12.67 -8.95 0.33
CA GLU A 131 12.29 -9.32 -1.03
C GLU A 131 10.89 -8.79 -1.35
N ARG A 132 9.92 -9.06 -0.47
CA ARG A 132 8.55 -8.55 -0.61
C ARG A 132 8.50 -7.02 -0.69
N ARG A 133 9.32 -6.32 0.12
CA ARG A 133 9.46 -4.86 0.02
C ARG A 133 9.95 -4.43 -1.35
N ALA A 134 10.96 -5.10 -1.90
CA ALA A 134 11.51 -4.76 -3.21
C ALA A 134 10.50 -4.99 -4.34
N GLU A 135 9.69 -6.05 -4.28
CA GLU A 135 8.59 -6.30 -5.22
C GLU A 135 7.55 -5.18 -5.19
N LEU A 136 7.05 -4.85 -4.00
CA LEU A 136 6.03 -3.81 -3.83
C LEU A 136 6.56 -2.42 -4.23
N TRP A 137 7.84 -2.15 -3.98
CA TRP A 137 8.49 -0.93 -4.43
C TRP A 137 8.58 -0.86 -5.96
N LYS A 138 8.95 -1.95 -6.64
CA LYS A 138 8.93 -2.03 -8.10
C LYS A 138 7.53 -1.85 -8.68
N LEU A 139 6.51 -2.42 -8.04
CA LEU A 139 5.12 -2.22 -8.44
C LEU A 139 4.71 -0.75 -8.32
N ALA A 140 5.12 -0.07 -7.23
CA ALA A 140 4.89 1.35 -7.07
C ALA A 140 5.62 2.21 -8.11
N GLU A 141 6.79 1.77 -8.58
CA GLU A 141 7.54 2.41 -9.67
C GLU A 141 6.85 2.29 -11.02
N GLN A 142 6.23 1.14 -11.32
CA GLN A 142 5.49 0.92 -12.57
C GLN A 142 4.18 1.71 -12.66
N GLY A 143 3.62 2.12 -11.51
CA GLY A 143 2.40 2.91 -11.44
C GLY A 143 2.60 4.43 -11.52
N LEU A 144 3.83 4.90 -11.65
CA LEU A 144 4.23 6.32 -11.79
C LEU A 144 4.51 6.68 -13.25
#